data_AF-A0A850HJQ0-F1
#
_entry.id   AF-A0A850HJQ0-F1
#
_cell.length_a   1.000
_cell.length_b   1.000
_cell.length_c   1.000
_cell.angle_alpha   90.00
_cell.angle_beta   90.00
_cell.angle_gamma   90.00
#
_symmetry.space_group_name_H-M   'P 1'
#
loop_
_entity.id
_entity.type
_entity.pdbx_description
1 polymer ?
#
loop_
_entity_poly.entity_id
_entity_poly.type
_entity_poly.pdbx_seq_one_letter_code
_entity_poly.pdbx_strand_id
1 'polypeptide(L)'
;MAEIVSILDDIQNRAKRDADLRKRFLHTREESEPVAAFCEVCRELGYEIYEMELIMAGETFHAEMKRSTNGGGENSPMIEGEDDFYELFLAALEEG
;
A
#
# COMPACT_ATOMS: atom_id res chain seq x y z
N MET A 1 0.71 -12.91 -1.15
CA MET A 1 0.93 -11.81 -0.18
C MET A 1 2.38 -11.35 -0.14
N ALA A 2 3.37 -12.23 0.04
CA ALA A 2 4.78 -11.82 0.12
C ALA A 2 5.29 -11.04 -1.11
N GLU A 3 4.74 -11.28 -2.30
CA GLU A 3 5.19 -10.61 -3.53
C GLU A 3 4.78 -9.13 -3.59
N ILE A 4 3.50 -8.78 -3.38
CA ILE A 4 3.04 -7.37 -3.37
C ILE A 4 3.80 -6.55 -2.32
N VAL A 5 3.94 -7.06 -1.10
CA VAL A 5 4.63 -6.33 -0.02
C VAL A 5 6.10 -6.10 -0.37
N SER A 6 6.77 -7.10 -0.94
CA SER A 6 8.17 -6.95 -1.37
C SER A 6 8.33 -5.96 -2.53
N ILE A 7 7.38 -5.96 -3.47
CA ILE A 7 7.37 -4.99 -4.56
C ILE A 7 7.15 -3.57 -4.03
N LEU A 8 6.19 -3.38 -3.12
CA LEU A 8 5.92 -2.08 -2.51
C LEU A 8 7.13 -1.56 -1.73
N ASP A 9 7.83 -2.42 -0.98
CA ASP A 9 9.08 -2.05 -0.29
C ASP A 9 10.18 -1.61 -1.28
N ASP A 10 10.37 -2.33 -2.39
CA ASP A 10 11.36 -1.98 -3.41
C ASP A 10 11.04 -0.63 -4.06
N ILE A 11 9.78 -0.42 -4.47
CA ILE A 11 9.29 0.85 -5.04
C ILE A 11 9.49 1.98 -4.02
N GLN A 12 9.15 1.75 -2.76
CA GLN A 12 9.26 2.75 -1.70
C GLN A 12 10.72 3.13 -1.45
N ASN A 13 11.62 2.15 -1.38
CA ASN A 13 13.06 2.39 -1.22
C ASN A 13 13.64 3.17 -2.39
N ARG A 14 13.15 2.92 -3.61
CA ARG A 14 13.50 3.71 -4.80
C ARG A 14 12.97 5.14 -4.70
N ALA A 15 11.70 5.32 -4.36
CA ALA A 15 11.09 6.64 -4.20
C ALA A 15 11.75 7.48 -3.09
N LYS A 16 12.16 6.87 -1.98
CA LYS A 16 12.92 7.57 -0.91
C LYS A 16 14.25 8.17 -1.38
N ARG A 17 14.85 7.62 -2.44
CA ARG A 17 16.13 8.07 -3.00
C ARG A 17 15.97 8.97 -4.23
N ASP A 18 14.77 9.05 -4.79
CA ASP A 18 14.45 9.82 -5.98
C ASP A 18 13.34 10.83 -5.66
N ALA A 19 13.73 12.10 -5.51
CA ALA A 19 12.81 13.17 -5.11
C ALA A 19 11.71 13.46 -6.14
N ASP A 20 11.95 13.19 -7.43
CA ASP A 20 10.92 13.34 -8.46
C ASP A 20 9.90 12.22 -8.33
N LEU A 21 10.39 10.98 -8.19
CA LEU A 21 9.53 9.82 -8.02
C LEU A 21 8.71 9.90 -6.73
N ARG A 22 9.30 10.34 -5.62
CA ARG A 22 8.59 10.61 -4.37
C ARG A 22 7.44 11.59 -4.58
N LYS A 23 7.70 12.72 -5.26
CA LYS A 23 6.66 13.72 -5.53
C LYS A 23 5.54 13.15 -6.40
N ARG A 24 5.89 12.36 -7.43
CA ARG A 24 4.90 11.70 -8.28
C ARG A 24 3.96 10.81 -7.47
N PHE A 25 4.50 9.98 -6.58
CA PHE A 25 3.68 9.15 -5.71
C PHE A 25 2.83 9.97 -4.73
N LEU A 26 3.38 11.01 -4.10
CA LEU A 26 2.60 11.85 -3.19
C LEU A 26 1.48 12.61 -3.91
N HIS A 27 1.68 12.97 -5.18
CA HIS A 27 0.69 13.69 -5.98
C HIS A 27 -0.51 12.84 -6.37
N THR A 28 -0.41 11.50 -6.35
CA THR A 28 -1.56 10.64 -6.67
C THR A 28 -2.73 10.85 -5.72
N ARG A 29 -2.49 11.37 -4.50
CA ARG A 29 -3.54 11.76 -3.54
C ARG A 29 -4.46 12.86 -4.07
N GLU A 30 -3.99 13.66 -5.01
CA GLU A 30 -4.74 14.78 -5.59
C GLU A 30 -5.55 14.36 -6.83
N GLU A 31 -5.33 13.15 -7.33
CA GLU A 31 -6.03 12.62 -8.50
C GLU A 31 -7.47 12.19 -8.16
N SER A 32 -8.33 12.13 -9.19
CA SER A 32 -9.73 11.70 -9.01
C SER A 32 -9.85 10.23 -8.62
N GLU A 33 -8.88 9.41 -9.02
CA GLU A 33 -8.77 7.99 -8.70
C GLU A 33 -7.37 7.69 -8.15
N PRO A 34 -7.12 7.95 -6.85
CA PRO A 34 -5.76 7.97 -6.30
C PRO A 34 -5.04 6.61 -6.39
N VAL A 35 -5.76 5.53 -6.15
CA VAL A 35 -5.22 4.16 -6.20
C VAL A 35 -4.93 3.73 -7.63
N ALA A 36 -5.80 4.10 -8.59
CA ALA A 36 -5.55 3.86 -10.00
C ALA A 36 -4.30 4.62 -10.51
N ALA A 37 -4.17 5.90 -10.12
CA ALA A 37 -3.01 6.71 -10.45
C ALA A 37 -1.71 6.15 -9.81
N PHE A 38 -1.79 5.69 -8.57
CA PHE A 38 -0.68 4.98 -7.92
C PHE A 38 -0.25 3.73 -8.68
N CYS A 39 -1.20 2.86 -9.02
CA CYS A 39 -0.92 1.65 -9.80
C CYS A 39 -0.41 1.97 -11.21
N GLU A 40 -0.81 3.09 -11.82
CA GLU A 40 -0.21 3.58 -13.07
C GLU A 40 1.27 3.90 -12.91
N VAL A 41 1.65 4.66 -11.88
CA VAL A 41 3.07 4.98 -11.60
C VAL A 41 3.87 3.70 -11.34
N CYS A 42 3.32 2.72 -10.60
CA CYS A 42 3.97 1.41 -10.42
C CYS A 42 4.24 0.71 -11.77
N ARG A 43 3.26 0.71 -12.68
CA ARG A 43 3.37 0.08 -14.00
C ARG A 43 4.36 0.81 -14.91
N GLU A 44 4.43 2.13 -14.85
CA GLU A 44 5.45 2.92 -15.56
C GLU A 44 6.88 2.58 -15.12
N LEU A 45 7.06 2.17 -13.86
CA LEU A 45 8.35 1.72 -13.34
C LEU A 45 8.67 0.25 -13.66
N GLY A 46 7.73 -0.49 -14.28
CA GLY A 46 7.86 -1.89 -14.66
C GLY A 46 7.26 -2.89 -13.67
N TYR A 47 6.50 -2.43 -12.67
CA TYR A 47 5.82 -3.31 -11.72
C TYR A 47 4.36 -3.49 -12.14
N GLU A 48 3.98 -4.72 -12.47
CA GLU A 48 2.61 -5.07 -12.84
C GLU A 48 1.73 -5.19 -11.59
N ILE A 49 1.37 -4.04 -11.00
CA ILE A 49 0.44 -3.95 -9.87
C ILE A 49 -0.86 -3.32 -10.35
N TYR A 50 -1.99 -3.95 -9.99
CA TYR A 50 -3.33 -3.43 -10.23
C TYR A 50 -4.09 -3.18 -8.93
N GLU A 51 -5.09 -2.31 -8.99
CA GLU A 51 -5.88 -1.87 -7.83
C GLU A 51 -6.47 -3.05 -7.06
N MET A 52 -7.02 -4.04 -7.77
CA MET A 52 -7.60 -5.24 -7.16
C MET A 52 -6.55 -6.04 -6.39
N GLU A 53 -5.31 -6.13 -6.87
CA GLU A 53 -4.23 -6.86 -6.17
C GLU A 53 -3.81 -6.13 -4.90
N LEU A 54 -3.78 -4.80 -4.94
CA LEU A 54 -3.45 -3.96 -3.78
C LEU A 54 -4.55 -4.08 -2.70
N ILE A 55 -5.82 -4.00 -3.11
CA ILE A 55 -6.98 -4.15 -2.21
C ILE A 55 -7.00 -5.55 -1.59
N MET A 56 -6.88 -6.60 -2.41
CA MET A 56 -6.89 -7.98 -1.91
C MET A 56 -5.72 -8.25 -0.97
N ALA A 57 -4.54 -7.68 -1.24
CA ALA A 57 -3.40 -7.81 -0.34
C ALA A 57 -3.74 -7.22 1.04
N GLY A 58 -4.35 -6.03 1.08
CA GLY A 58 -4.78 -5.36 2.31
C GLY A 58 -5.74 -6.21 3.12
N GLU A 59 -6.85 -6.62 2.49
CA GLU A 59 -7.88 -7.44 3.14
C GLU A 59 -7.32 -8.78 3.65
N THR A 60 -6.40 -9.40 2.90
CA THR A 60 -5.81 -10.68 3.31
C THR A 60 -4.85 -10.51 4.49
N PHE A 61 -4.06 -9.43 4.51
CA PHE A 61 -3.16 -9.12 5.64
C PHE A 61 -3.95 -8.94 6.94
N HIS A 62 -5.08 -8.23 6.89
CA HIS A 62 -5.98 -8.08 8.04
C HIS A 62 -6.66 -9.37 8.47
N ALA A 63 -7.11 -10.18 7.50
CA ALA A 63 -7.71 -11.47 7.79
C ALA A 63 -6.72 -12.42 8.49
N GLU A 64 -5.43 -12.41 8.09
CA GLU A 64 -4.37 -13.20 8.73
C GLU A 64 -4.05 -12.71 10.15
N MET A 65 -3.99 -11.40 10.37
CA MET A 65 -3.80 -10.82 11.71
C MET A 65 -4.94 -11.20 12.65
N LYS A 66 -6.19 -11.17 12.17
CA LYS A 66 -7.37 -11.59 12.95
C LYS A 66 -7.43 -13.09 13.25
N ARG A 67 -6.80 -13.93 12.43
CA ARG A 67 -6.82 -15.39 12.60
C ARG A 67 -5.78 -15.92 13.59
N SER A 68 -4.80 -15.09 13.94
CA SER A 68 -3.69 -15.46 14.84
C SER A 68 -4.00 -15.33 16.33
N THR A 69 -5.19 -14.87 16.71
CA THR A 69 -5.69 -14.94 18.09
C THR A 69 -6.69 -16.09 18.22
N ASN A 70 -6.20 -17.22 18.76
CA ASN A 70 -7.06 -18.30 19.22
C ASN A 70 -7.87 -17.81 20.44
N GLY A 71 -9.05 -17.22 20.21
CA GLY A 71 -9.97 -16.82 21.27
C GLY A 71 -10.85 -15.66 20.84
N GLY A 72 -12.16 -15.90 20.75
CA GLY A 72 -13.14 -15.02 20.14
C GLY A 72 -13.22 -13.60 20.70
N GLY A 73 -13.76 -12.73 19.85
CA GLY A 73 -14.12 -11.36 20.19
C GLY A 73 -14.22 -10.52 18.92
N GLU A 74 -15.44 -10.27 18.46
CA GLU A 74 -15.80 -9.49 17.27
C GLU A 74 -15.49 -7.99 17.41
N ASN A 75 -14.40 -7.61 18.09
CA ASN A 75 -14.04 -6.22 18.39
C ASN A 75 -12.51 -6.00 18.41
N SER A 76 -11.76 -6.52 17.43
CA SER A 76 -10.43 -5.95 17.17
C SER A 76 -10.64 -4.48 16.77
N PRO A 77 -10.02 -3.51 17.46
CA PRO A 77 -10.15 -2.11 17.08
C PRO A 77 -9.70 -1.98 15.63
N MET A 78 -10.59 -1.50 14.75
CA MET A 78 -10.21 -1.05 13.42
C MET A 78 -9.20 0.09 13.62
N ILE A 79 -7.93 -0.17 13.38
CA ILE A 79 -6.98 0.91 13.15
C ILE A 79 -7.22 1.31 11.69
N GLU A 80 -7.97 2.39 11.49
CA GLU A 80 -8.22 2.98 10.17
C GLU A 80 -6.86 3.15 9.44
N GLY A 81 -6.68 2.42 8.33
CA GLY A 81 -5.50 2.54 7.45
C GLY A 81 -4.50 1.38 7.49
N GLU A 82 -4.53 0.44 8.45
CA GLU A 82 -3.59 -0.71 8.43
C GLU A 82 -3.88 -1.73 7.32
N ASP A 83 -5.12 -1.76 6.82
CA ASP A 83 -5.53 -2.53 5.64
C ASP A 83 -5.19 -1.82 4.31
N ASP A 84 -4.87 -0.53 4.35
CA ASP A 84 -4.71 0.27 3.13
C ASP A 84 -3.22 0.42 2.80
N PHE A 85 -2.72 -0.52 2.00
CA PHE A 85 -1.33 -0.49 1.53
C PHE A 85 -0.98 0.78 0.75
N TYR A 86 -1.96 1.44 0.14
CA TYR A 86 -1.74 2.72 -0.54
C TYR A 86 -1.47 3.84 0.48
N GLU A 87 -2.32 4.00 1.50
CA GLU A 87 -2.10 5.02 2.53
C GLU A 87 -0.83 4.74 3.35
N LEU A 88 -0.54 3.47 3.69
CA LEU A 88 0.70 3.07 4.37
C LEU A 88 1.95 3.42 3.55
N PHE A 89 1.91 3.18 2.24
CA PHE A 89 3.02 3.51 1.35
C PHE A 89 3.31 5.01 1.36
N LEU A 90 2.26 5.83 1.24
CA LEU A 90 2.39 7.29 1.19
C LEU A 90 2.87 7.87 2.51
N ALA A 91 2.28 7.44 3.64
CA ALA A 91 2.71 7.88 4.97
C ALA A 91 4.21 7.66 5.17
N ALA A 92 4.70 6.48 4.78
CA ALA A 92 6.10 6.13 4.93
C ALA A 92 7.03 6.81 3.88
N LEU A 93 6.49 7.46 2.85
CA LEU A 93 7.21 8.43 2.03
C LEU A 93 7.16 9.85 2.62
N GLU A 94 6.16 10.22 3.40
CA GLU A 94 6.07 11.52 4.07
C GLU A 94 7.02 11.61 5.27
N GLU A 95 7.21 10.50 6.00
CA GLU A 95 8.08 10.42 7.19
C GLU A 95 9.60 10.39 6.89
N GLY A 96 10.00 10.17 5.63
CA GLY A 96 11.41 10.10 5.19
C GLY A 96 11.98 11.40 4.63
#